data_AF-F3BZ41-F1
#
_entry.id   AF-F3BZ41-F1
#
_cell.length_a   1.000
_cell.length_b   1.000
_cell.length_c   1.000
_cell.angle_alpha   90.00
_cell.angle_beta   90.00
_cell.angle_gamma   90.00
#
_symmetry.space_group_name_H-M   'P 1'
#
loop_
_entity.id
_entity.type
_entity.pdbx_description
1 polymer ?
#
loop_
_entity_poly.entity_id
_entity_poly.type
_entity_poly.pdbx_seq_one_letter_code
_entity_poly.pdbx_strand_id
1 'polypeptide(L)' 'NKVYSAAEFLSVHEYPNLIRWTEEIATRPAVIKGQKVNRTWGEEADQVPERHQASDLDK' A
#
# COMPACT_ATOMS: atom_id res chain seq x y z
N ASN A 1 -0.66 -5.35 -8.05
CA ASN A 1 -1.57 -4.19 -8.08
C ASN A 1 -2.81 -4.52 -7.24
N LYS A 2 -3.02 -3.88 -6.06
CA LYS A 2 -4.05 -4.30 -5.07
C LYS A 2 -5.48 -3.89 -5.43
N VAL A 3 -5.69 -3.12 -6.52
CA VAL A 3 -7.02 -2.70 -6.99
C VAL A 3 -7.29 -3.36 -8.35
N TYR A 4 -7.58 -4.66 -8.35
CA TYR A 4 -7.77 -5.44 -9.58
C TYR A 4 -8.78 -4.80 -10.54
N SER A 5 -9.93 -4.34 -10.03
CA SER A 5 -10.99 -3.74 -10.86
C SER A 5 -10.56 -2.44 -11.53
N ALA A 6 -9.77 -1.60 -10.87
CA ALA A 6 -9.27 -0.35 -11.47
C ALA A 6 -8.10 -0.62 -12.43
N ALA A 7 -7.25 -1.59 -12.11
CA ALA A 7 -6.12 -1.97 -12.96
C ALA A 7 -6.57 -2.55 -14.30
N GLU A 8 -7.66 -3.34 -14.29
CA GLU A 8 -8.29 -3.88 -15.51
C GLU A 8 -8.96 -2.77 -16.32
N PHE A 9 -9.79 -1.93 -15.69
CA PHE A 9 -10.49 -0.83 -16.37
C PHE A 9 -9.53 0.17 -17.03
N LEU A 10 -8.38 0.45 -16.41
CA LEU A 10 -7.37 1.39 -16.91
C LEU A 10 -6.27 0.74 -17.75
N SER A 11 -6.40 -0.56 -18.10
CA SER A 11 -5.39 -1.31 -18.85
C SER A 11 -3.97 -1.19 -18.29
N VAL A 12 -3.82 -1.22 -16.95
CA VAL A 12 -2.53 -0.90 -16.30
C VAL A 12 -1.40 -1.87 -16.71
N HIS A 13 -1.76 -3.09 -17.13
CA HIS A 13 -0.84 -4.09 -17.66
C HIS A 13 -0.06 -3.63 -18.91
N GLU A 14 -0.54 -2.60 -19.63
CA GLU A 14 0.15 -1.99 -20.77
C GLU A 14 1.29 -1.04 -20.37
N TYR A 15 1.46 -0.74 -19.07
CA TYR A 15 2.49 0.18 -18.57
C TYR A 15 3.61 -0.56 -17.81
N PRO A 16 4.54 -1.25 -18.50
CA PRO A 16 5.54 -2.10 -17.85
C PRO A 16 6.49 -1.32 -16.94
N ASN A 17 6.87 -0.10 -17.34
CA ASN A 17 7.76 0.74 -16.54
C ASN A 17 7.08 1.23 -15.25
N LEU A 18 5.78 1.52 -15.31
CA LEU A 18 4.99 1.92 -14.15
C LEU A 18 4.88 0.74 -13.18
N ILE A 19 4.53 -0.45 -13.68
CA ILE A 19 4.41 -1.65 -12.86
C ILE A 19 5.71 -1.94 -12.12
N ARG A 20 6.84 -2.03 -12.84
CA ARG A 20 8.17 -2.25 -12.24
C ARG A 20 8.45 -1.25 -11.12
N TRP A 21 8.25 0.04 -11.38
CA TRP A 21 8.47 1.09 -10.38
C TRP A 21 7.55 0.96 -9.16
N THR A 22 6.26 0.67 -9.38
CA THR A 22 5.32 0.47 -8.26
C THR A 22 5.70 -0.73 -7.40
N GLU A 23 6.15 -1.82 -8.00
CA GLU A 23 6.60 -3.03 -7.30
C GLU A 23 7.86 -2.76 -6.47
N GLU A 24 8.84 -2.07 -7.05
CA GLU A 24 10.06 -1.67 -6.34
C GLU A 24 9.77 -0.75 -5.15
N ILE A 25 8.82 0.17 -5.27
CA ILE A 25 8.43 1.03 -4.15
C ILE A 25 7.64 0.27 -3.10
N ALA A 26 6.73 -0.62 -3.52
CA ALA A 26 5.84 -1.35 -2.61
C ALA A 26 6.59 -2.25 -1.62
N THR A 27 7.78 -2.72 -1.98
CA THR A 27 8.61 -3.58 -1.11
C THR A 27 9.41 -2.82 -0.05
N ARG A 28 9.44 -1.47 -0.11
CA ARG A 28 10.22 -0.66 0.84
C ARG A 28 9.59 -0.72 2.24
N PRO A 29 10.36 -1.00 3.30
CA PRO A 29 9.82 -1.08 4.67
C PRO A 29 9.05 0.15 5.11
N ALA A 30 9.52 1.35 4.73
CA ALA A 30 8.85 2.61 5.05
C ALA A 30 7.49 2.76 4.33
N VAL A 31 7.36 2.25 3.11
CA VAL A 31 6.11 2.28 2.34
C VAL A 31 5.09 1.32 2.96
N ILE A 32 5.52 0.09 3.29
CA ILE A 32 4.68 -0.91 3.96
C ILE A 32 4.14 -0.36 5.27
N LYS A 33 4.99 0.26 6.10
CA LYS A 33 4.58 0.88 7.37
C LYS A 33 3.67 2.09 7.16
N GLY A 34 4.02 2.97 6.21
CA GLY A 34 3.27 4.19 5.92
C GLY A 34 1.86 3.94 5.39
N GLN A 35 1.66 2.86 4.63
CA GLN A 35 0.34 2.48 4.09
C GLN A 35 -0.70 2.14 5.17
N LYS A 36 -0.26 1.86 6.40
CA LYS A 36 -1.16 1.55 7.52
C LYS A 36 -1.68 2.79 8.24
N VAL A 37 -0.94 3.89 8.21
CA VAL A 37 -1.22 5.09 9.01
C VAL A 37 -2.44 5.84 8.46
N ASN A 38 -3.32 6.28 9.36
CA ASN A 38 -4.62 6.91 9.09
C ASN A 38 -5.58 6.05 8.26
N ARG A 39 -5.33 4.75 8.17
CA ARG A 39 -6.17 3.82 7.44
C ARG A 39 -7.21 3.20 8.37
N THR A 40 -8.48 3.39 8.04
CA THR A 40 -9.64 2.95 8.83
C THR A 40 -10.50 1.90 8.12
N TRP A 41 -9.95 1.28 7.06
CA TRP A 41 -10.65 0.31 6.22
C TRP A 41 -9.70 -0.74 5.63
N GLY A 42 -10.24 -1.89 5.22
CA GLY A 42 -9.48 -3.04 4.71
C GLY A 42 -9.19 -4.06 5.82
N GLU A 43 -8.15 -4.86 5.67
CA GLU A 43 -7.73 -5.83 6.69
C GLU A 43 -7.27 -5.11 7.96
N GLU A 44 -7.71 -5.57 9.14
CA GLU A 44 -7.40 -4.93 10.42
C GLU A 44 -5.88 -4.88 10.70
N ALA A 45 -5.13 -5.90 10.27
CA ALA A 45 -3.66 -5.93 10.37
C ALA A 45 -2.95 -4.84 9.55
N ASP A 46 -3.64 -4.25 8.58
CA ASP A 46 -3.16 -3.15 7.73
C ASP A 46 -3.69 -1.79 8.20
N GLN A 47 -4.40 -1.70 9.33
CA GLN A 47 -5.01 -0.46 9.82
C GLN A 47 -4.30 0.09 11.05
N VAL A 48 -3.93 1.37 10.99
CA VAL A 48 -3.50 2.18 12.12
C VAL A 48 -4.23 3.52 11.99
N PRO A 49 -5.42 3.69 12.60
CA PRO A 49 -6.26 4.89 12.45
C PRO A 49 -5.54 6.19 12.83
N GLU A 50 -4.61 6.12 13.78
CA GLU A 50 -3.76 7.23 14.19
C GLU A 50 -2.38 6.69 14.61
N ARG A 51 -1.34 7.48 14.39
CA ARG A 51 0.04 7.17 14.83
C ARG A 51 0.61 8.34 15.60
N HIS A 52 0.96 8.11 16.85
CA HIS A 52 1.53 9.10 17.77
C HIS A 52 2.94 8.74 18.23
N GLN A 53 3.37 7.49 18.01
CA GLN A 53 4.71 6.99 18.33
C GLN A 53 5.16 5.87 17.37
N ALA A 54 6.41 5.41 17.49
CA ALA A 54 6.96 4.38 16.62
C ALA A 54 6.32 3.00 16.86
N SER A 55 6.04 2.66 18.11
CA SER A 55 5.51 1.37 18.54
C SER A 55 4.06 1.12 18.11
N ASP A 56 3.36 2.13 17.60
CA ASP A 56 1.99 1.97 17.07
C ASP A 56 1.97 1.08 15.80
N LEU A 57 3.14 0.84 15.19
CA LEU A 57 3.32 0.03 13.98
C LEU A 57 3.97 -1.34 14.24
N ASP A 58 4.18 -1.72 15.50
CA ASP A 58 4.85 -2.98 15.88
C ASP A 58 3.86 -4.16 16.03
N LYS A 59 2.55 -3.89 15.86
CA LYS A 59 1.48 -4.89 15.86
C LYS A 59 1.40 -5.65 14.54
#